data_AF-A0A351MH02-F1
#
_entry.id   AF-A0A351MH02-F1
#
_cell.length_a   1.000
_cell.length_b   1.000
_cell.length_c   1.000
_cell.angle_alpha   90.00
_cell.angle_beta   90.00
_cell.angle_gamma   90.00
#
_symmetry.space_group_name_H-M   'P 1'
#
loop_
_entity.id
_entity.type
_entity.pdbx_description
1 polymer ?
#
loop_
_entity_poly.entity_id
_entity_poly.type
_entity_poly.pdbx_seq_one_letter_code
_entity_poly.pdbx_strand_id
1 'polypeptide(L)' 'MIPPFNVGDTLRIEIEVTEGQRVRNQPFQGVVIRRNGGGQAATFTLRRVASGVGVERTFP' A
#
# COMPACT_ATOMS: atom_id res chain seq x y z
N MET A 1 -10.15 -10.95 2.20
CA MET A 1 -9.33 -11.15 3.40
C MET A 1 -7.90 -10.83 3.02
N ILE A 2 -7.24 -9.90 3.70
CA ILE A 2 -5.83 -9.58 3.43
C ILE A 2 -5.00 -10.65 4.14
N PRO A 3 -4.00 -11.28 3.46
CA PRO A 3 -3.08 -12.21 4.12
C PRO A 3 -2.43 -11.57 5.35
N PRO A 4 -2.06 -12.35 6.38
CA PRO A 4 -1.36 -11.80 7.53
C PRO A 4 0.00 -11.23 7.10
N PHE A 5 0.28 -10.00 7.51
CA PHE A 5 1.56 -9.31 7.33
C PHE A 5 1.89 -8.46 8.55
N ASN A 6 3.17 -8.15 8.72
CA ASN A 6 3.72 -7.41 9.84
C ASN A 6 4.50 -6.17 9.38
N VAL A 7 4.82 -5.30 10.35
CA VAL A 7 5.75 -4.20 10.13
C VAL A 7 7.12 -4.78 9.78
N GLY A 8 7.74 -4.28 8.72
CA GLY A 8 8.98 -4.79 8.14
C GLY A 8 8.80 -5.64 6.88
N ASP A 9 7.59 -6.16 6.64
CA ASP A 9 7.32 -6.97 5.44
C ASP A 9 7.26 -6.09 4.19
N THR A 10 7.69 -6.64 3.06
CA THR A 10 7.50 -6.00 1.75
C THR A 10 6.22 -6.50 1.12
N LEU A 11 5.29 -5.59 0.85
CA LEU A 11 4.03 -5.89 0.17
C LEU A 11 4.01 -5.27 -1.21
N ARG A 12 3.32 -5.95 -2.13
CA ARG A 12 2.92 -5.42 -3.43
C ARG A 12 1.40 -5.43 -3.49
N ILE A 13 0.83 -4.26 -3.71
CA ILE A 13 -0.61 -4.07 -3.87
C ILE A 13 -0.88 -3.48 -5.25
N GLU A 14 -2.02 -3.80 -5.84
CA GLU A 14 -2.51 -3.16 -7.06
C GLU A 14 -3.52 -2.09 -6.67
N ILE A 15 -3.29 -0.88 -7.16
CA ILE A 15 -4.17 0.26 -6.90
C ILE A 15 -4.90 0.53 -8.20
N GLU A 16 -6.20 0.37 -8.19
CA GLU A 16 -7.05 0.81 -9.29
C GLU A 16 -7.08 2.34 -9.30
N VAL A 17 -6.67 2.93 -10.41
CA VAL A 17 -6.68 4.38 -10.63
C VAL A 17 -7.54 4.66 -11.85
N THR A 18 -8.60 5.44 -11.65
CA THR A 18 -9.54 5.83 -12.70
C THR A 18 -9.25 7.25 -13.14
N GLU A 19 -8.78 7.41 -14.38
CA GLU A 19 -8.52 8.69 -15.03
C GLU A 19 -9.58 8.92 -16.12
N GLY A 20 -10.65 9.64 -15.77
CA GLY A 20 -11.78 9.88 -16.66
C GLY A 20 -12.55 8.60 -16.99
N GLN A 21 -12.50 8.16 -18.26
CA GLN A 21 -13.13 6.92 -18.71
C GLN A 21 -12.20 5.70 -18.65
N ARG A 22 -10.90 5.88 -18.34
CA ARG A 22 -9.92 4.80 -18.38
C ARG A 22 -9.52 4.37 -16.97
N VAL A 23 -9.64 3.06 -16.72
CA VAL A 23 -9.19 2.42 -15.49
C VAL A 23 -7.82 1.79 -15.73
N ARG A 24 -6.87 2.06 -14.83
CA ARG A 24 -5.52 1.46 -14.87
C ARG A 24 -5.15 0.93 -13.49
N ASN A 25 -4.64 -0.30 -13.45
CA ASN A 25 -4.08 -0.86 -12.23
C ASN A 25 -2.62 -0.43 -12.13
N GLN A 26 -2.29 0.33 -11.09
CA GLN A 26 -0.93 0.76 -10.78
C GLN A 26 -0.38 -0.06 -9.61
N PRO A 27 0.69 -0.85 -9.81
CA PRO A 27 1.30 -1.60 -8.72
C PRO A 27 2.08 -0.67 -7.78
N PHE A 28 1.79 -0.77 -6.49
CA PHE A 28 2.55 -0.14 -5.43
C PHE A 28 3.24 -1.22 -4.59
N GLN A 29 4.56 -1.26 -4.65
CA GLN A 29 5.38 -2.15 -3.84
C GLN A 29 6.19 -1.34 -2.84
N GLY A 30 6.16 -1.73 -1.57
CA GLY A 30 6.87 -1.04 -0.50
C GLY A 30 6.94 -1.85 0.78
N VAL A 31 7.73 -1.37 1.73
CA VAL A 31 7.88 -1.95 3.06
C VAL A 31 6.79 -1.40 3.97
N VAL A 32 6.16 -2.27 4.76
CA VAL A 32 5.21 -1.88 5.81
C VAL A 32 5.98 -1.21 6.93
N ILE A 33 5.75 0.09 7.12
CA ILE A 33 6.41 0.86 8.19
C ILE A 33 5.49 1.06 9.41
N ARG A 34 4.19 0.89 9.22
CA ARG A 34 3.20 1.06 10.28
C ARG A 34 1.98 0.20 10.01
N ARG A 35 1.40 -0.34 11.07
CA ARG A 35 0.09 -0.98 11.07
C ARG A 35 -0.67 -0.50 12.31
N ASN A 36 -1.90 -0.03 12.13
CA ASN A 36 -2.75 0.53 13.18
C ASN A 36 -4.13 -0.14 13.15
N GLY A 37 -4.66 -0.47 14.31
CA GLY A 37 -5.98 -1.10 14.45
C GLY A 37 -5.95 -2.62 14.31
N GLY A 38 -7.14 -3.23 14.26
CA GLY A 38 -7.33 -4.68 14.17
C GLY A 38 -8.57 -5.04 13.36
N GLY A 39 -8.65 -6.28 12.90
CA GLY A 39 -9.76 -6.76 12.09
C GLY A 39 -9.83 -6.09 10.69
N GLN A 40 -11.05 -5.88 10.19
CA GLN A 40 -11.30 -5.38 8.83
C GLN A 40 -11.07 -3.87 8.66
N ALA A 41 -10.84 -3.14 9.75
CA ALA A 41 -10.55 -1.70 9.75
C ALA A 41 -9.07 -1.40 10.05
N ALA A 42 -8.20 -2.40 9.90
CA ALA A 42 -6.78 -2.26 10.17
C ALA A 42 -6.09 -1.51 9.04
N THR A 43 -5.60 -0.32 9.35
CA THR A 43 -4.86 0.50 8.39
C THR A 43 -3.36 0.14 8.41
N PHE A 44 -2.69 0.29 7.28
CA PHE A 44 -1.25 0.09 7.19
C PHE A 44 -0.60 1.09 6.24
N THR A 45 0.66 1.44 6.52
CA THR A 45 1.43 2.39 5.73
C THR A 45 2.57 1.66 5.03
N LEU A 46 2.60 1.76 3.70
CA LEU A 46 3.70 1.28 2.87
C LEU A 46 4.63 2.44 2.51
N ARG A 47 5.93 2.19 2.57
CA ARG A 47 6.99 3.11 2.16
C ARG A 47 7.81 2.51 1.03
N ARG A 48 8.12 3.32 0.02
CA ARG A 48 9.11 2.97 -1.01
C ARG A 48 9.90 4.20 -1.45
N VAL A 49 11.03 3.97 -2.11
CA VAL A 49 11.73 5.04 -2.85
C VAL A 49 11.33 4.93 -4.32
N ALA A 50 10.82 6.02 -4.88
CA ALA A 50 10.48 6.14 -6.30
C ALA A 50 11.28 7.30 -6.90
N SER A 51 12.09 7.03 -7.91
CA SER A 51 12.89 8.05 -8.60
C SER A 51 13.73 8.94 -7.66
N GLY A 52 14.31 8.34 -6.61
CA GLY A 52 15.11 9.05 -5.60
C GLY A 52 14.29 9.76 -4.51
N VAL A 53 12.96 9.75 -4.58
CA VAL A 53 12.07 10.38 -3.60
C VAL A 53 11.38 9.32 -2.74
N GLY A 54 11.37 9.52 -1.43
CA GLY A 54 10.60 8.69 -0.50
C GLY A 54 9.10 8.93 -0.66
N VAL A 55 8.32 7.87 -0.89
CA VAL A 55 6.87 7.92 -1.03
C VAL A 55 6.25 6.98 0.00
N GLU A 56 5.31 7.51 0.77
CA GLU A 56 4.53 6.77 1.76
C GLU A 56 3.05 6.83 1.40
N ARG A 57 2.35 5.69 1.49
CA ARG A 57 0.89 5.62 1.32
C ARG A 57 0.27 4.78 2.42
N THR A 58 -0.79 5.31 3.02
CA THR A 58 -1.60 4.60 4.02
C THR A 58 -2.84 4.03 3.36
N PHE A 59 -3.11 2.77 3.63
CA PHE A 59 -4.26 2.02 3.13
C PHE A 59 -5.16 1.61 4.29
N PRO A 60 -6.50 1.70 4.14
CA PRO A 60 -7.45 1.16 5.10
C PRO A 60 -7.52 -0.37 5.07
#